data_AF-A0A504YEV5-F1
#
_entry.id   AF-A0A504YEV5-F1
#
_cell.length_a   1.000
_cell.length_b   1.000
_cell.length_c   1.000
_cell.angle_alpha   90.00
_cell.angle_beta   90.00
_cell.angle_gamma   90.00
#
_symmetry.space_group_name_H-M   'P 1'
#
loop_
_entity.id
_entity.type
_entity.pdbx_description
1 polymer ?
#
loop_
_entity_poly.entity_id
_entity_poly.type
_entity_poly.pdbx_seq_one_letter_code
_entity_poly.pdbx_strand_id
1 'polypeptide(L)'
;WGQVFILDAIADYNPADDREAQSIVERVTPRLAHANAAVVLSTVKVIMKMLEIIDPEAEIVSVVTRKLAPPLVTLLSAEPEIQYVALRNINLIVQKRKDILKQEMKVID
;
A
#
# COMPACT_ATOMS: atom_id res chain seq x y z
N TRP A 1 17.42 1.17 -2.02
CA TRP A 1 17.57 2.64 -2.14
C TRP A 1 17.04 3.17 -3.46
N GLY A 2 17.60 2.81 -4.64
CA GLY A 2 17.11 3.33 -5.93
C GLY A 2 15.60 3.14 -6.19
N GLN A 3 15.06 1.94 -5.91
CA GLN A 3 13.61 1.69 -6.08
C GLN A 3 12.73 2.55 -5.16
N VAL A 4 13.18 2.82 -3.93
CA VAL A 4 12.44 3.66 -2.97
C VAL A 4 12.35 5.09 -3.51
N PHE A 5 13.46 5.66 -3.98
CA PHE A 5 13.46 7.00 -4.57
C PHE A 5 12.53 7.13 -5.79
N ILE A 6 12.50 6.10 -6.65
CA ILE A 6 11.60 6.08 -7.80
C ILE A 6 10.14 6.00 -7.35
N LEU A 7 9.82 5.13 -6.39
CA LEU A 7 8.46 5.02 -5.86
C LEU A 7 8.01 6.31 -5.17
N ASP A 8 8.89 6.96 -4.42
CA ASP A 8 8.59 8.23 -3.78
C ASP A 8 8.34 9.33 -4.80
N ALA A 9 9.12 9.39 -5.89
CA ALA A 9 8.88 10.32 -6.99
C ALA A 9 7.54 10.04 -7.70
N ILE A 10 7.16 8.77 -7.86
CA ILE A 10 5.84 8.41 -8.41
C ILE A 10 4.72 8.82 -7.46
N ALA A 11 4.90 8.75 -6.15
CA ALA A 11 3.89 9.16 -5.18
C ALA A 11 3.58 10.67 -5.22
N ASP A 12 4.53 11.48 -5.69
CA ASP A 12 4.38 12.92 -5.87
C ASP A 12 3.83 13.28 -7.25
N TYR A 13 3.80 12.34 -8.20
CA TYR A 13 3.19 12.52 -9.51
C TYR A 13 1.65 12.54 -9.42
N ASN A 14 1.03 13.39 -10.24
CA ASN A 14 -0.42 13.44 -10.39
C ASN A 14 -0.82 12.88 -11.77
N PRO A 15 -1.39 11.67 -11.84
CA PRO A 15 -1.95 11.11 -13.05
C PRO A 15 -2.91 12.06 -13.77
N ALA A 16 -2.91 12.00 -15.09
CA ALA A 16 -3.77 12.78 -15.97
C ALA A 16 -5.23 12.29 -15.91
N ASP A 17 -5.43 10.97 -15.76
CA ASP A 17 -6.76 10.36 -15.70
C ASP A 17 -6.79 9.10 -14.81
N ASP A 18 -8.02 8.63 -14.57
CA ASP A 18 -8.31 7.40 -13.83
C ASP A 18 -7.55 6.20 -14.43
N ARG A 19 -7.52 6.06 -15.75
CA ARG A 19 -6.90 4.93 -16.45
C ARG A 19 -5.39 4.88 -16.23
N GLU A 20 -4.71 6.03 -16.25
CA GLU A 20 -3.29 6.13 -15.95
C GLU A 20 -3.03 5.73 -14.49
N ALA A 21 -3.83 6.24 -13.54
CA ALA A 21 -3.70 5.87 -12.14
C ALA A 21 -3.87 4.35 -11.93
N GLN A 22 -4.85 3.72 -12.58
CA GLN A 22 -5.04 2.27 -12.56
C GLN A 22 -3.79 1.54 -13.11
N SER A 23 -3.25 1.98 -14.25
CA SER A 23 -2.06 1.35 -14.84
C SER A 23 -0.83 1.47 -13.93
N ILE A 24 -0.66 2.60 -13.23
CA ILE A 24 0.40 2.77 -12.23
C ILE A 24 0.22 1.76 -11.10
N VAL A 25 -0.99 1.64 -10.54
CA VAL A 25 -1.30 0.67 -9.46
C VAL A 25 -0.95 -0.75 -9.88
N GLU A 26 -1.38 -1.19 -11.06
CA GLU A 26 -1.07 -2.53 -11.58
C GLU A 26 0.44 -2.79 -11.66
N ARG A 27 1.20 -1.82 -12.15
CA ARG A 27 2.66 -1.93 -12.33
C ARG A 27 3.43 -1.96 -11.02
N VAL A 28 2.98 -1.22 -10.00
CA VAL A 28 3.67 -1.18 -8.70
C VAL A 28 3.23 -2.30 -7.75
N THR A 29 2.03 -2.85 -7.93
CA THR A 29 1.48 -3.91 -7.06
C THR A 29 2.44 -5.09 -6.80
N PRO A 30 3.19 -5.63 -7.79
CA PRO A 30 4.15 -6.71 -7.53
C PRO A 30 5.24 -6.37 -6.51
N ARG A 31 5.53 -5.08 -6.26
CA ARG A 31 6.54 -4.62 -5.30
C ARG A 31 6.11 -4.79 -3.85
N LEU A 32 4.84 -5.08 -3.58
CA LEU A 32 4.34 -5.41 -2.24
C LEU A 32 4.97 -6.70 -1.69
N ALA A 33 5.43 -7.62 -2.53
CA ALA A 33 6.07 -8.87 -2.13
C ALA A 33 7.60 -8.74 -1.94
N HIS A 34 8.13 -7.51 -1.91
CA HIS A 34 9.57 -7.28 -1.82
C HIS A 34 10.10 -7.51 -0.40
N ALA A 35 11.28 -8.12 -0.26
CA ALA A 35 11.88 -8.44 1.05
C ALA A 35 12.24 -7.20 1.90
N ASN A 36 12.51 -6.06 1.24
CA ASN A 36 12.83 -4.81 1.93
C ASN A 36 11.57 -4.03 2.30
N ALA A 37 11.35 -3.84 3.61
CA ALA A 37 10.23 -3.10 4.17
C ALA A 37 10.06 -1.67 3.62
N ALA A 38 11.15 -0.95 3.34
CA ALA A 38 11.07 0.40 2.78
C ALA A 38 10.46 0.40 1.37
N VAL A 39 10.77 -0.61 0.55
CA VAL A 39 10.17 -0.77 -0.78
C VAL A 39 8.67 -1.05 -0.66
N VAL A 40 8.28 -1.90 0.29
CA VAL A 40 6.86 -2.21 0.55
C VAL A 40 6.12 -0.95 0.99
N LEU A 41 6.64 -0.21 1.98
CA LEU A 41 6.00 1.00 2.50
C LEU A 41 5.89 2.11 1.44
N SER A 42 6.93 2.36 0.62
CA SER A 42 6.82 3.31 -0.49
C SER A 42 5.84 2.85 -1.57
N THR A 43 5.74 1.54 -1.84
CA THR A 43 4.73 1.00 -2.75
C THR A 43 3.31 1.24 -2.23
N VAL A 44 3.08 1.00 -0.94
CA VAL A 44 1.80 1.27 -0.28
C VAL A 44 1.45 2.75 -0.37
N LYS A 45 2.42 3.66 -0.14
CA LYS A 45 2.24 5.11 -0.30
C LYS A 45 1.74 5.46 -1.70
N VAL A 46 2.39 4.94 -2.75
CA VAL A 46 1.97 5.15 -4.15
C VAL A 46 0.54 4.67 -4.35
N ILE A 47 0.22 3.43 -3.97
CA ILE A 47 -1.11 2.85 -4.16
C ILE A 47 -2.18 3.70 -3.46
N MET A 48 -1.95 4.11 -2.22
CA MET A 48 -2.92 4.92 -1.47
C MET A 48 -3.19 6.26 -2.16
N LYS A 49 -2.16 6.89 -2.74
CA LYS A 49 -2.26 8.13 -3.53
C LYS A 49 -3.06 7.92 -4.81
N MET A 50 -2.77 6.86 -5.57
CA MET A 50 -3.48 6.58 -6.83
C MET A 50 -4.96 6.27 -6.59
N LEU A 51 -5.28 5.57 -5.51
CA LEU A 51 -6.66 5.26 -5.13
C LEU A 51 -7.50 6.48 -4.69
N GLU A 52 -6.91 7.67 -4.56
CA GLU A 52 -7.66 8.93 -4.38
C GLU A 52 -8.18 9.50 -5.70
N ILE A 53 -7.61 9.04 -6.83
CA ILE A 53 -7.93 9.50 -8.19
C ILE A 53 -8.83 8.48 -8.89
N ILE A 54 -8.59 7.19 -8.61
CA ILE A 54 -9.36 6.09 -9.22
C ILE A 54 -10.81 6.11 -8.72
N ASP A 55 -11.76 5.83 -9.62
CA ASP A 55 -13.17 5.62 -9.26
C ASP A 55 -13.29 4.60 -8.10
N PRO A 56 -13.85 4.98 -6.95
CA PRO A 56 -14.01 4.09 -5.79
C PRO A 56 -14.75 2.77 -6.10
N GLU A 57 -15.63 2.77 -7.10
CA GLU A 57 -16.43 1.60 -7.51
C GLU A 57 -15.68 0.71 -8.52
N ALA A 58 -14.49 1.12 -8.99
CA ALA A 58 -13.70 0.32 -9.91
C ALA A 58 -13.21 -0.98 -9.25
N GLU A 59 -13.31 -2.10 -9.98
CA GLU A 59 -12.94 -3.44 -9.48
C GLU A 59 -11.51 -3.49 -8.91
N ILE A 60 -10.58 -2.78 -9.56
CA ILE A 60 -9.17 -2.69 -9.15
C ILE A 60 -9.00 -2.17 -7.72
N VAL A 61 -9.87 -1.27 -7.25
CA VAL A 61 -9.84 -0.73 -5.88
C VAL A 61 -10.06 -1.86 -4.88
N SER A 62 -11.06 -2.70 -5.13
CA SER A 62 -11.36 -3.86 -4.27
C SER A 62 -10.23 -4.89 -4.29
N VAL A 63 -9.67 -5.16 -5.47
CA VAL A 63 -8.58 -6.13 -5.67
C VAL A 63 -7.31 -5.68 -4.96
N VAL A 64 -6.88 -4.44 -5.16
CA VAL A 64 -5.63 -3.95 -4.56
C VAL A 64 -5.77 -3.78 -3.05
N THR A 65 -6.94 -3.37 -2.55
CA THR A 65 -7.20 -3.26 -1.10
C THR A 65 -6.99 -4.61 -0.41
N ARG A 66 -7.45 -5.72 -1.01
CA ARG A 66 -7.19 -7.06 -0.48
C ARG A 66 -5.71 -7.45 -0.53
N LYS A 67 -4.98 -7.04 -1.57
CA LYS A 67 -3.54 -7.32 -1.72
C LYS A 67 -2.65 -6.52 -0.75
N LEU A 68 -3.15 -5.42 -0.18
CA LEU A 68 -2.40 -4.62 0.79
C LEU A 68 -2.36 -5.26 2.18
N ALA A 69 -3.32 -6.11 2.54
CA ALA A 69 -3.39 -6.67 3.89
C ALA A 69 -2.23 -7.62 4.22
N PRO A 70 -1.91 -8.65 3.40
CA PRO A 70 -0.83 -9.59 3.70
C PRO A 70 0.55 -8.95 3.95
N PRO A 71 1.06 -8.03 3.10
CA PRO A 71 2.38 -7.44 3.31
C PRO A 71 2.42 -6.56 4.57
N LEU A 72 1.33 -5.87 4.91
CA LEU A 72 1.26 -5.09 6.15
C LEU A 72 1.32 -5.98 7.39
N VAL A 73 0.67 -7.15 7.36
CA VAL A 73 0.76 -8.15 8.43
C VAL A 73 2.17 -8.72 8.54
N THR A 74 2.81 -9.07 7.42
CA THR A 74 4.20 -9.58 7.43
C THR A 74 5.19 -8.58 8.05
N LEU A 75 4.99 -7.27 7.84
CA LEU A 75 5.83 -6.24 8.47
C LEU A 75 5.73 -6.21 10.00
N LEU A 76 4.65 -6.77 10.58
CA LEU A 76 4.50 -6.87 12.03
C LEU A 76 5.37 -7.95 12.66
N SER A 77 5.90 -8.89 11.86
CA SER A 77 6.84 -9.92 12.30
C SER A 77 8.31 -9.52 12.12
N ALA A 78 8.58 -8.28 11.67
CA ALA A 78 9.92 -7.74 11.52
C ALA A 78 10.53 -7.32 12.88
N GLU A 79 11.78 -6.84 12.85
CA GLU A 79 12.46 -6.29 14.04
C GLU A 79 11.65 -5.14 14.67
N PRO A 80 11.75 -4.93 16.00
CA PRO A 80 10.88 -3.99 16.74
C PRO A 80 10.84 -2.57 16.16
N GLU A 81 11.96 -2.07 15.66
CA GLU A 81 12.08 -0.75 15.05
C GLU A 81 11.28 -0.64 13.75
N ILE A 82 11.34 -1.69 12.92
CA ILE A 82 10.58 -1.79 11.67
C ILE A 82 9.09 -1.95 11.99
N GLN A 83 8.77 -2.79 12.97
CA GLN A 83 7.40 -3.00 13.44
C GLN A 83 6.77 -1.69 13.94
N TYR A 84 7.50 -0.87 14.70
CA TYR A 84 7.02 0.44 15.17
C TYR A 84 6.67 1.36 14.00
N VAL A 85 7.53 1.44 12.99
CA VAL A 85 7.28 2.25 11.78
C VAL A 85 6.09 1.69 10.99
N ALA A 86 6.02 0.36 10.84
CA ALA A 86 4.93 -0.31 10.14
C ALA A 86 3.58 -0.05 10.83
N LEU A 87 3.50 -0.17 12.15
CA LEU A 87 2.29 0.09 12.94
C LEU A 87 1.79 1.53 12.79
N ARG A 88 2.69 2.53 12.79
CA ARG A 88 2.29 3.92 12.54
C ARG A 88 1.72 4.12 11.15
N ASN A 89 2.33 3.51 10.12
CA ASN A 89 1.81 3.57 8.76
C ASN A 89 0.48 2.83 8.61
N ILE A 90 0.35 1.64 9.20
CA ILE A 90 -0.90 0.86 9.23
C ILE A 90 -2.03 1.67 9.86
N ASN A 91 -1.78 2.34 10.99
CA ASN A 91 -2.79 3.18 11.65
C ASN A 91 -3.29 4.28 10.70
N LEU A 92 -2.40 4.98 9.99
CA LEU A 92 -2.78 5.99 9.01
C LEU A 92 -3.59 5.41 7.84
N ILE A 93 -3.20 4.24 7.34
CA ILE A 93 -3.89 3.54 6.26
C ILE A 93 -5.31 3.13 6.68
N VAL A 94 -5.47 2.55 7.87
CA VAL A 94 -6.77 2.11 8.41
C VAL A 94 -7.69 3.29 8.67
N GLN A 95 -7.16 4.43 9.14
CA GLN A 95 -7.96 5.65 9.29
C GLN A 95 -8.53 6.13 7.95
N LYS A 96 -7.77 5.98 6.85
CA LYS A 96 -8.20 6.38 5.51
C LYS A 96 -9.06 5.33 4.81
N ARG A 97 -8.82 4.03 5.05
CA ARG A 97 -9.55 2.89 4.47
C ARG A 97 -9.81 1.82 5.53
N LYS A 98 -10.92 1.98 6.24
CA LYS A 98 -11.30 1.16 7.42
C LYS A 98 -11.45 -0.35 7.11
N ASP A 99 -11.68 -0.72 5.86
CA ASP A 99 -11.95 -2.11 5.47
C ASP A 99 -10.69 -2.93 5.15
N ILE A 100 -9.52 -2.29 5.05
CA ILE A 100 -8.29 -2.92 4.54
C ILE A 100 -7.74 -4.05 5.43
N LEU A 101 -7.98 -4.01 6.74
CA LEU A 101 -7.51 -5.02 7.71
C LEU A 101 -8.65 -5.75 8.44
N LYS A 102 -9.92 -5.51 8.05
CA LYS A 102 -11.09 -6.08 8.74
C LYS A 102 -11.07 -7.62 8.82
N GLN A 103 -10.52 -8.28 7.81
CA GLN A 103 -10.48 -9.74 7.75
C GLN A 103 -9.26 -10.34 8.46
N GLU A 104 -8.12 -9.63 8.46
CA GLU A 104 -6.85 -10.10 9.03
C GLU A 104 -6.73 -9.87 10.55
N MET A 105 -7.41 -8.85 11.11
CA MET A 105 -7.35 -8.57 12.55
C MET A 105 -7.99 -9.67 13.43
N LYS A 106 -8.81 -10.57 12.86
CA LYS A 106 -9.37 -11.72 13.60
C LYS A 106 -8.33 -12.80 13.95
N VAL A 107 -7.14 -12.75 13.36
CA VAL A 107 -6.13 -13.82 13.49
C VAL A 107 -5.12 -13.54 14.62
N ILE A 108 -5.15 -12.34 15.23
CA ILE A 108 -4.19 -11.91 16.26
C ILE A 108 -4.75 -12.07 17.69
N ASP A 109 -5.98 -12.57 17.85
CA ASP A 109 -6.57 -12.94 19.15
C ASP A 109 -6.30 -14.42 19.50
#